data_AF-A0AA45V6G6-F1
#
_entry.id   AF-A0AA45V6G6-F1
#
_cell.length_a   1.000
_cell.length_b   1.000
_cell.length_c   1.000
_cell.angle_alpha   90.00
_cell.angle_beta   90.00
_cell.angle_gamma   90.00
#
_symmetry.space_group_name_H-M   'P 1'
#
loop_
_entity.id
_entity.type
_entity.pdbx_description
1 polymer ?
#
loop_
_entity_poly.entity_id
_entity_poly.type
_entity_poly.pdbx_seq_one_letter_code
_entity_poly.pdbx_strand_id
1 'polypeptide(L)'
;MDADEYTALGGRLDMAQIDGWYGRFEDIEIDPTFLCLTDLYAAAAPLVPADWTVVDLGGYVGVQAGLFAGRYVDVDCYDLCGGADYTPPRRYRAGNAVHVVSDIASWLGANPRLPRRTLLLMSGVPRYERFMDGLRARGGDWAVWYPGRPAEGHGPLGSAIAAVRRDA
;
A
#
# COMPACT_ATOMS: atom_id res chain seq x y z
N MET A 1 4.00 18.47 1.29
CA MET A 1 5.25 18.07 0.62
C MET A 1 4.86 17.17 -0.55
N ASP A 2 5.55 17.31 -1.67
CA ASP A 2 5.30 16.57 -2.91
C ASP A 2 6.04 15.22 -2.84
N ALA A 3 5.50 14.10 -3.35
CA ALA A 3 6.20 12.81 -3.28
C ALA A 3 7.39 12.72 -4.23
N ASP A 4 7.69 13.79 -4.96
CA ASP A 4 9.02 14.01 -5.52
C ASP A 4 10.10 13.87 -4.44
N GLU A 5 9.85 14.27 -3.18
CA GLU A 5 10.80 14.06 -2.08
C GLU A 5 10.86 12.59 -1.64
N TYR A 6 9.73 11.87 -1.61
CA TYR A 6 9.68 10.43 -1.28
C TYR A 6 10.41 9.58 -2.33
N THR A 7 10.11 9.87 -3.59
CA THR A 7 10.67 9.23 -4.76
C THR A 7 12.15 9.58 -4.90
N ALA A 8 12.55 10.82 -4.63
CA ALA A 8 13.97 11.21 -4.60
C ALA A 8 14.77 10.48 -3.53
N LEU A 9 14.14 10.13 -2.40
CA LEU A 9 14.71 9.30 -1.34
C LEU A 9 14.64 7.80 -1.65
N GLY A 10 14.17 7.41 -2.84
CA GLY A 10 14.07 6.02 -3.28
C GLY A 10 13.09 5.18 -2.46
N GLY A 11 12.11 5.83 -1.82
CA GLY A 11 11.14 5.14 -0.97
C GLY A 11 11.75 4.57 0.30
N ARG A 12 12.84 5.15 0.81
CA ARG A 12 13.43 4.80 2.11
C ARG A 12 13.41 6.03 2.99
N LEU A 13 12.59 6.00 4.03
CA LEU A 13 12.57 7.04 5.05
C LEU A 13 13.04 6.42 6.37
N ASP A 14 13.94 7.08 7.08
CA ASP A 14 14.24 6.74 8.46
C ASP A 14 13.15 7.28 9.42
N MET A 15 13.09 6.76 10.64
CA MET A 15 12.06 7.13 11.62
C MET A 15 12.06 8.64 11.93
N ALA A 16 13.20 9.33 11.87
CA ALA A 16 13.26 10.77 12.13
C ALA A 16 12.71 11.58 10.94
N GLN A 17 12.96 11.13 9.71
CA GLN A 17 12.36 11.69 8.50
C GLN A 17 10.85 11.46 8.50
N ILE A 18 10.41 10.30 8.97
CA ILE A 18 9.01 9.93 9.08
C ILE A 18 8.30 10.77 10.16
N ASP A 19 8.85 10.85 11.37
CA ASP A 19 8.33 11.70 12.45
C ASP A 19 8.30 13.17 12.01
N GLY A 20 9.34 13.62 11.32
CA GLY A 20 9.38 14.95 10.71
C GLY A 20 8.36 15.12 9.56
N TRP A 21 8.00 14.07 8.84
CA TRP A 21 7.02 14.10 7.75
C TRP A 21 5.61 14.17 8.30
N TYR A 22 5.20 13.24 9.15
CA TYR A 22 3.85 13.17 9.69
C TYR A 22 3.61 14.19 10.82
N GLY A 23 4.62 14.53 11.62
CA GLY A 23 4.54 15.64 12.59
C GLY A 23 4.33 17.01 11.93
N ARG A 24 4.54 17.14 10.61
CA ARG A 24 4.17 18.34 9.81
C ARG A 24 2.72 18.32 9.30
N PHE A 25 1.99 17.21 9.43
CA PHE A 25 0.64 17.00 8.92
C PHE A 25 -0.43 16.74 10.00
N GLU A 26 -0.12 17.02 11.28
CA GLU A 26 -0.98 16.95 12.51
C GLU A 26 -0.67 15.78 13.46
N ASP A 27 -1.12 15.93 14.72
CA ASP A 27 -0.91 15.06 15.90
C ASP A 27 -1.47 13.64 15.71
N ILE A 28 -0.88 12.88 14.81
CA ILE A 28 -1.23 11.49 14.54
C ILE A 28 -0.15 10.63 15.20
N GLU A 29 -0.55 9.86 16.22
CA GLU A 29 0.31 8.85 16.85
C GLU A 29 0.60 7.78 15.81
N ILE A 30 1.81 7.82 15.22
CA ILE A 30 2.19 6.87 14.19
C ILE A 30 2.66 5.59 14.88
N ASP A 31 2.01 4.47 14.58
CA ASP A 31 2.53 3.17 14.96
C ASP A 31 3.87 2.94 14.23
N PRO A 32 5.02 2.82 14.94
CA PRO A 32 6.32 2.62 14.32
C PRO A 32 6.41 1.34 13.48
N THR A 33 5.51 0.37 13.71
CA THR A 33 5.42 -0.86 12.91
C THR A 33 4.72 -0.66 11.56
N PHE A 34 3.94 0.42 11.43
CA PHE A 34 3.25 0.85 10.21
C PHE A 34 4.21 1.41 9.15
N LEU A 35 5.42 1.79 9.58
CA LEU A 35 6.41 2.52 8.78
C LEU A 35 7.61 1.68 8.34
N CYS A 36 7.80 0.50 8.92
CA CYS A 36 8.74 -0.54 8.47
C CYS A 36 8.36 -1.16 7.10
N LEU A 37 7.58 -0.43 6.31
CA LEU A 37 6.87 -0.85 5.12
C LEU A 37 7.37 -0.22 3.83
N THR A 38 8.10 0.89 3.93
CA THR A 38 8.68 1.56 2.76
C THR A 38 9.66 0.65 2.01
N ASP A 39 10.37 -0.22 2.73
CA ASP A 39 11.27 -1.22 2.14
C ASP A 39 10.55 -2.20 1.23
N LEU A 40 9.30 -2.59 1.55
CA LEU A 40 8.53 -3.48 0.69
C LEU A 40 8.15 -2.79 -0.60
N TYR A 41 7.62 -1.56 -0.54
CA TYR A 41 7.19 -0.84 -1.75
C TYR A 41 8.39 -0.45 -2.62
N ALA A 42 9.51 -0.02 -2.01
CA ALA A 42 10.74 0.28 -2.74
C ALA A 42 11.36 -0.96 -3.38
N ALA A 43 11.29 -2.13 -2.73
CA ALA A 43 11.72 -3.40 -3.29
C ALA A 43 10.77 -3.93 -4.38
N ALA A 44 9.47 -3.73 -4.22
CA ALA A 44 8.45 -4.21 -5.14
C ALA A 44 8.41 -3.37 -6.42
N ALA A 45 8.53 -2.05 -6.31
CA ALA A 45 8.33 -1.11 -7.42
C ALA A 45 9.15 -1.43 -8.69
N PRO A 46 10.47 -1.76 -8.61
CA PRO A 46 11.25 -2.13 -9.78
C PRO A 46 10.80 -3.42 -10.47
N LEU A 47 10.08 -4.29 -9.77
CA LEU A 47 9.57 -5.56 -10.30
C LEU A 47 8.25 -5.40 -11.04
N VAL A 48 7.49 -4.33 -10.76
CA VAL A 48 6.14 -4.13 -11.32
C VAL A 48 6.22 -3.44 -12.68
N PRO A 49 5.73 -4.08 -13.76
CA PRO A 49 5.73 -3.46 -15.08
C PRO A 49 4.81 -2.23 -15.14
N ALA A 50 5.18 -1.23 -15.94
CA ALA A 50 4.46 0.05 -16.02
C ALA A 50 3.01 -0.08 -16.56
N ASP A 51 2.69 -1.15 -17.28
CA ASP A 51 1.35 -1.44 -17.77
C ASP A 51 0.44 -2.17 -16.76
N TRP A 52 0.94 -2.37 -15.53
CA TRP A 52 0.17 -2.96 -14.44
C TRP A 52 -0.48 -1.89 -13.56
N THR A 53 -1.56 -2.31 -12.90
CA THR A 53 -2.19 -1.54 -11.84
C THR A 53 -1.74 -2.08 -10.48
N VAL A 54 -1.24 -1.21 -9.61
CA VAL A 54 -1.02 -1.52 -8.20
C VAL A 54 -2.27 -1.09 -7.43
N VAL A 55 -2.82 -1.99 -6.62
CA VAL A 55 -3.90 -1.69 -5.68
C VAL A 55 -3.32 -1.86 -4.29
N ASP A 56 -3.26 -0.77 -3.53
CA ASP A 56 -2.78 -0.73 -2.16
C ASP A 56 -3.96 -0.61 -1.20
N LEU A 57 -4.16 -1.63 -0.37
CA LEU A 57 -5.22 -1.64 0.64
C LEU A 57 -4.63 -1.15 1.97
N GLY A 58 -5.12 0.00 2.44
CA GLY A 58 -4.56 0.69 3.60
C GLY A 58 -3.37 1.59 3.25
N GLY A 59 -3.37 2.22 2.07
CA GLY A 59 -2.27 3.08 1.64
C GLY A 59 -2.20 4.43 2.38
N TYR A 60 -3.19 4.73 3.22
CA TYR A 60 -3.29 5.88 4.10
C TYR A 60 -3.18 7.22 3.35
N VAL A 61 -2.00 7.83 3.33
CA VAL A 61 -1.71 9.07 2.59
C VAL A 61 -1.33 8.81 1.12
N GLY A 62 -1.02 7.57 0.76
CA GLY A 62 -0.74 7.10 -0.59
C GLY A 62 0.62 7.53 -1.16
N VAL A 63 1.60 7.87 -0.32
CA VAL A 63 2.93 8.35 -0.75
C VAL A 63 3.70 7.34 -1.61
N GLN A 64 3.39 6.05 -1.45
CA GLN A 64 4.00 4.92 -2.15
C GLN A 64 3.70 4.96 -3.65
N ALA A 65 2.64 5.66 -4.07
CA ALA A 65 2.30 5.84 -5.48
C ALA A 65 3.46 6.37 -6.33
N GLY A 66 4.29 7.24 -5.74
CA GLY A 66 5.44 7.86 -6.42
C GLY A 66 6.55 6.88 -6.80
N LEU A 67 6.55 5.66 -6.25
CA LEU A 67 7.54 4.62 -6.58
C LEU A 67 7.17 3.83 -7.84
N PHE A 68 5.88 3.76 -8.18
CA PHE A 68 5.40 2.90 -9.25
C PHE A 68 5.24 3.70 -10.54
N ALA A 69 5.73 3.13 -11.65
CA ALA A 69 5.57 3.75 -12.97
C ALA A 69 4.13 3.57 -13.54
N GLY A 70 3.43 2.54 -13.09
CA GLY A 70 2.08 2.20 -13.55
C GLY A 70 0.98 2.92 -12.77
N ARG A 71 -0.27 2.57 -13.09
CA ARG A 71 -1.44 3.07 -12.37
C ARG A 71 -1.39 2.59 -10.92
N TYR A 72 -1.65 3.49 -9.97
CA TYR A 72 -1.70 3.18 -8.56
C TYR A 72 -3.08 3.53 -8.00
N VAL A 73 -3.68 2.60 -7.26
CA VAL A 73 -4.99 2.76 -6.63
C VAL A 73 -4.82 2.56 -5.14
N ASP A 74 -4.98 3.63 -4.38
CA ASP A 74 -4.98 3.63 -2.93
C ASP A 74 -6.41 3.47 -2.43
N VAL A 75 -6.67 2.45 -1.61
CA VAL A 75 -7.97 2.19 -1.01
C VAL A 75 -7.82 2.27 0.50
N ASP A 76 -8.44 3.28 1.10
CA ASP A 76 -8.38 3.48 2.55
C ASP A 76 -9.72 3.97 3.11
N CYS A 77 -10.00 3.57 4.35
CA CYS A 77 -11.18 3.93 5.09
C CYS A 77 -10.93 5.06 6.10
N TYR A 78 -9.70 5.59 6.17
CA TYR A 78 -9.35 6.56 7.20
C TYR A 78 -10.35 7.75 7.26
N ASP A 79 -10.76 8.30 6.10
CA ASP A 79 -11.74 9.41 6.00
C ASP A 79 -13.14 9.03 6.52
N LEU A 80 -13.43 7.73 6.69
CA LEU A 80 -14.69 7.19 7.21
C LEU A 80 -14.61 6.84 8.71
N CYS A 81 -13.40 6.66 9.24
CA CYS A 81 -13.15 6.22 10.62
C CYS A 81 -12.95 7.38 11.61
N GLY A 82 -12.94 8.62 11.12
CA GLY A 82 -12.76 9.82 11.93
C GLY A 82 -13.93 10.13 12.86
N GLY A 83 -13.63 10.45 14.13
CA GLY A 83 -14.56 11.11 15.03
C GLY A 83 -14.78 12.60 14.67
N ALA A 84 -15.57 13.31 15.46
CA ALA A 84 -15.89 14.73 15.20
C ALA A 84 -14.66 15.66 15.16
N ASP A 85 -13.57 15.27 15.84
CA ASP A 85 -12.32 16.03 15.93
C ASP A 85 -11.23 15.51 14.97
N TYR A 86 -11.58 14.59 14.07
CA TYR A 86 -10.62 13.99 13.16
C TYR A 86 -10.45 14.83 11.91
N THR A 87 -9.29 15.49 11.78
CA THR A 87 -8.90 16.12 10.52
C THR A 87 -8.38 15.06 9.57
N PRO A 88 -8.92 14.96 8.35
CA PRO A 88 -8.42 14.00 7.41
C PRO A 88 -7.04 14.41 6.85
N PRO A 89 -5.98 13.57 6.92
CA PRO A 89 -4.69 13.89 6.31
C PRO A 89 -4.79 14.27 4.83
N ARG A 90 -3.96 15.25 4.47
CA ARG A 90 -3.85 15.69 3.10
C ARG A 90 -3.29 14.57 2.23
N ARG A 91 -4.15 13.98 1.39
CA ARG A 91 -3.79 12.95 0.41
C ARG A 91 -2.66 13.41 -0.50
N TYR A 92 -1.73 12.51 -0.75
CA TYR A 92 -0.69 12.72 -1.76
C TYR A 92 -1.32 12.92 -3.15
N ARG A 93 -0.61 13.59 -4.06
CA ARG A 93 -1.05 13.80 -5.45
C ARG A 93 0.03 13.29 -6.39
N ALA A 94 -0.09 12.04 -6.78
CA ALA A 94 0.69 11.46 -7.87
C ALA A 94 -0.13 11.49 -9.17
N GLY A 95 0.50 11.79 -10.31
CA GLY A 95 -0.19 11.78 -11.61
C GLY A 95 -0.73 10.41 -12.02
N ASN A 96 -0.19 9.33 -11.42
CA ASN A 96 -0.59 7.95 -11.62
C ASN A 96 -1.52 7.40 -10.52
N ALA A 97 -1.79 8.18 -9.46
CA ALA A 97 -2.56 7.73 -8.29
C ALA A 97 -4.05 8.05 -8.40
N VAL A 98 -4.88 7.11 -7.93
CA VAL A 98 -6.29 7.32 -7.63
C VAL A 98 -6.54 6.90 -6.19
N HIS A 99 -7.06 7.82 -5.39
CA HIS A 99 -7.40 7.56 -3.99
C HIS A 99 -8.88 7.29 -3.83
N VAL A 100 -9.22 6.14 -3.24
CA VAL A 100 -10.58 5.67 -3.03
C VAL A 100 -10.86 5.68 -1.53
N VAL A 101 -11.81 6.54 -1.11
CA VAL A 101 -12.36 6.50 0.26
C VAL A 101 -13.35 5.35 0.34
N SER A 102 -13.00 4.26 1.03
CA SER A 102 -13.93 3.15 1.24
C SER A 102 -13.47 2.26 2.39
N ASP A 103 -14.43 1.67 3.11
CA ASP A 103 -14.17 0.43 3.85
C ASP A 103 -13.56 -0.61 2.89
N ILE A 104 -12.42 -1.19 3.27
CA ILE A 104 -11.65 -2.11 2.43
C ILE A 104 -12.48 -3.35 2.11
N ALA A 105 -13.20 -3.91 3.09
CA ALA A 105 -14.02 -5.10 2.87
C ALA A 105 -15.16 -4.83 1.86
N SER A 106 -15.78 -3.67 1.97
CA SER A 106 -16.81 -3.20 1.04
C SER A 106 -16.25 -2.98 -0.37
N TRP A 107 -15.07 -2.37 -0.50
CA TRP A 107 -14.42 -2.18 -1.80
C TRP A 107 -14.06 -3.50 -2.46
N LEU A 108 -13.49 -4.45 -1.70
CA LEU A 108 -13.18 -5.79 -2.17
C LEU A 108 -14.45 -6.54 -2.62
N GLY A 109 -15.54 -6.39 -1.88
CA GLY A 109 -16.85 -6.97 -2.23
C GLY A 109 -17.45 -6.38 -3.51
N ALA A 110 -17.26 -5.08 -3.75
CA ALA A 110 -17.67 -4.40 -4.99
C ALA A 110 -16.75 -4.68 -6.19
N ASN A 111 -15.51 -5.10 -5.92
CA ASN A 111 -14.50 -5.40 -6.94
C ASN A 111 -14.07 -6.88 -6.91
N PRO A 112 -15.01 -7.84 -7.04
CA PRO A 112 -14.70 -9.26 -6.93
C PRO A 112 -13.79 -9.76 -8.08
N ARG A 113 -13.61 -8.95 -9.12
CA ARG A 113 -12.81 -9.27 -10.31
C ARG A 113 -11.83 -8.14 -10.66
N LEU A 114 -10.76 -8.01 -9.90
CA LEU A 114 -9.61 -7.16 -10.28
C LEU A 114 -9.11 -7.46 -11.72
N PRO A 115 -8.65 -6.48 -12.49
CA PRO A 115 -8.05 -6.71 -13.81
C PRO A 115 -6.89 -7.71 -13.78
N ARG A 116 -6.60 -8.38 -14.92
CA ARG A 116 -5.57 -9.43 -14.99
C ARG A 116 -4.14 -8.93 -14.69
N ARG A 117 -3.83 -7.68 -15.02
CA ARG A 117 -2.54 -7.01 -14.73
C ARG A 117 -2.69 -6.13 -13.50
N THR A 118 -3.04 -6.75 -12.38
CA THR A 118 -3.18 -6.06 -11.10
C THR A 118 -2.28 -6.74 -10.10
N LEU A 119 -1.48 -5.96 -9.38
CA LEU A 119 -0.83 -6.38 -8.15
C LEU A 119 -1.63 -5.83 -6.99
N LEU A 120 -2.12 -6.71 -6.12
CA LEU A 120 -2.71 -6.31 -4.84
C LEU A 120 -1.62 -6.31 -3.77
N LEU A 121 -1.54 -5.22 -3.00
CA LEU A 121 -0.71 -5.05 -1.82
C LEU A 121 -1.62 -4.86 -0.60
N MET A 122 -1.33 -5.62 0.44
CA MET A 122 -2.03 -5.56 1.74
C MET A 122 -0.97 -5.51 2.81
N SER A 123 -0.95 -4.42 3.57
CA SER A 123 0.19 -4.00 4.35
C SER A 123 -0.31 -3.35 5.64
N GLY A 124 -0.10 -3.99 6.79
CA GLY A 124 -0.58 -3.46 8.07
C GLY A 124 -2.12 -3.46 8.27
N VAL A 125 -2.88 -3.95 7.28
CA VAL A 125 -4.34 -4.13 7.37
C VAL A 125 -4.72 -5.52 7.87
N PRO A 126 -5.97 -5.80 8.25
CA PRO A 126 -6.44 -7.16 8.49
C PRO A 126 -6.29 -8.04 7.25
N ARG A 127 -6.20 -9.35 7.45
CA ARG A 127 -5.97 -10.30 6.35
C ARG A 127 -7.17 -10.63 5.48
N TYR A 128 -8.37 -10.23 5.89
CA TYR A 128 -9.61 -10.48 5.16
C TYR A 128 -9.70 -11.94 4.66
N GLU A 129 -9.60 -12.94 5.56
CA GLU A 129 -9.39 -14.35 5.19
C GLU A 129 -10.35 -14.90 4.12
N ARG A 130 -11.64 -14.54 4.20
CA ARG A 130 -12.63 -14.94 3.18
C ARG A 130 -12.29 -14.41 1.78
N PHE A 131 -11.75 -13.21 1.70
CA PHE A 131 -11.28 -12.63 0.45
C PHE A 131 -9.98 -13.30 -0.01
N MET A 132 -9.07 -13.61 0.90
CA MET A 132 -7.84 -14.36 0.59
C MET A 132 -8.13 -15.75 0.02
N ASP A 133 -9.13 -16.45 0.55
CA ASP A 133 -9.56 -17.74 0.00
C ASP A 133 -10.10 -17.59 -1.42
N GLY A 134 -10.87 -16.53 -1.67
CA GLY A 134 -11.33 -16.16 -3.01
C GLY A 134 -10.19 -15.82 -3.97
N LEU A 135 -9.18 -15.07 -3.52
CA LEU A 135 -7.99 -14.74 -4.31
C LEU A 135 -7.17 -15.98 -4.66
N ARG A 136 -6.95 -16.89 -3.71
CA ARG A 136 -6.24 -18.14 -3.94
C ARG A 136 -6.96 -19.03 -4.95
N ALA A 137 -8.28 -19.17 -4.82
CA ALA A 137 -9.08 -19.96 -5.75
C ALA A 137 -9.08 -19.37 -7.17
N ARG A 138 -9.05 -18.05 -7.29
CA ARG A 138 -9.05 -17.34 -8.56
C ARG A 138 -7.69 -17.30 -9.25
N GLY A 139 -6.61 -17.29 -8.46
CA GLY A 139 -5.25 -17.07 -8.93
C GLY A 139 -4.98 -15.61 -9.33
N GLY A 140 -3.94 -15.38 -10.15
CA GLY A 140 -3.44 -14.04 -10.49
C GLY A 140 -2.20 -13.65 -9.69
N ASP A 141 -1.82 -12.39 -9.72
CA ASP A 141 -0.64 -11.89 -9.01
C ASP A 141 -1.04 -11.02 -7.83
N TRP A 142 -0.60 -11.39 -6.64
CA TRP A 142 -0.85 -10.64 -5.42
C TRP A 142 0.28 -10.88 -4.42
N ALA A 143 0.53 -9.90 -3.57
CA ALA A 143 1.47 -10.00 -2.47
C ALA A 143 0.86 -9.41 -1.20
N VAL A 144 1.13 -10.07 -0.07
CA VAL A 144 0.54 -9.74 1.22
C VAL A 144 1.64 -9.69 2.25
N TRP A 145 1.56 -8.68 3.10
CA TRP A 145 2.56 -8.42 4.11
C TRP A 145 1.91 -8.04 5.44
N TYR A 146 2.45 -8.61 6.52
CA TYR A 146 2.11 -8.21 7.88
C TYR A 146 3.38 -8.06 8.70
N PRO A 147 3.47 -7.07 9.59
CA PRO A 147 4.58 -6.99 10.53
C PRO A 147 4.71 -8.30 11.31
N GLY A 148 5.95 -8.78 11.49
CA GLY A 148 6.24 -9.99 12.26
C GLY A 148 5.81 -11.31 11.59
N ARG A 149 5.41 -11.31 10.31
CA ARG A 149 5.09 -12.53 9.56
C ARG A 149 5.84 -12.61 8.23
N PRO A 150 6.12 -13.83 7.71
CA PRO A 150 6.61 -13.99 6.36
C PRO A 150 5.63 -13.37 5.35
N ALA A 151 6.15 -12.67 4.35
CA ALA A 151 5.35 -12.20 3.23
C ALA A 151 4.81 -13.39 2.43
N GLU A 152 3.59 -13.25 1.92
CA GLU A 152 2.96 -14.25 1.06
C GLU A 152 2.75 -13.68 -0.33
N GLY A 153 3.06 -14.49 -1.34
CA GLY A 153 2.90 -14.12 -2.74
C GLY A 153 2.26 -15.25 -3.52
N HIS A 154 1.51 -14.88 -4.56
CA HIS A 154 0.95 -15.81 -5.52
C HIS A 154 1.15 -15.25 -6.93
N GLY A 155 1.31 -16.15 -7.90
CA GLY A 155 1.72 -15.81 -9.25
C GLY A 155 3.21 -15.46 -9.34
N PRO A 156 3.78 -15.37 -10.55
CA PRO A 156 5.21 -15.09 -10.74
C PRO A 156 5.65 -13.77 -10.11
N LEU A 157 4.88 -12.69 -10.29
CA LEU A 157 5.22 -11.36 -9.78
C LEU A 157 4.98 -11.28 -8.28
N GLY A 158 3.82 -11.77 -7.81
CA GLY A 158 3.51 -11.76 -6.38
C GLY A 158 4.52 -12.56 -5.55
N SER A 159 4.95 -13.72 -6.07
CA SER A 159 5.98 -14.55 -5.44
C SER A 159 7.36 -13.89 -5.46
N ALA A 160 7.73 -13.22 -6.56
CA ALA A 160 8.98 -12.48 -6.65
C ALA A 160 9.04 -11.35 -5.61
N ILE A 161 7.95 -10.58 -5.47
CA ILE A 161 7.83 -9.49 -4.48
C ILE A 161 7.93 -10.04 -3.04
N ALA A 162 7.22 -11.12 -2.73
CA ALA A 162 7.28 -11.75 -1.41
C ALA A 162 8.69 -12.29 -1.08
N ALA A 163 9.50 -12.64 -2.08
CA ALA A 163 10.84 -13.17 -1.90
C ALA A 163 11.92 -12.10 -1.64
N VAL A 164 11.72 -10.84 -2.06
CA VAL A 164 12.74 -9.77 -1.91
C VAL A 164 13.07 -9.48 -0.44
N ARG A 165 12.21 -9.89 0.49
CA ARG A 165 12.35 -9.59 1.93
C ARG A 165 13.05 -10.68 2.75
N ARG A 166 13.68 -11.68 2.14
CA ARG A 166 14.37 -12.74 2.91
C ARG A 166 15.72 -12.31 3.51
N ASP A 167 16.30 -11.20 3.07
CA ASP A 167 17.68 -10.81 3.41
C ASP A 167 17.82 -9.43 4.10
N ALA A 168 16.76 -8.90 4.74
CA ALA A 168 16.81 -7.63 5.48
C ALA A 168 16.49 -7.82 6.97
#